data_AF-A0A2N5ICK0-F1
#
_entry.id   AF-A0A2N5ICK0-F1
#
_cell.length_a   1.000
_cell.length_b   1.000
_cell.length_c   1.000
_cell.angle_alpha   90.00
_cell.angle_beta   90.00
_cell.angle_gamma   90.00
#
_symmetry.space_group_name_H-M   'P 1'
#
loop_
_entity.id
_entity.type
_entity.pdbx_description
1 polymer ?
#
loop_
_entity_poly.entity_id
_entity_poly.type
_entity_poly.pdbx_seq_one_letter_code
_entity_poly.pdbx_strand_id
1 'polypeptide(L)' 'MIVSEFKLTRGTKELIKTAIQETKSNNRYVLCEKIADMVETKYSGLNLEYQLERMNLQSTGKILQAIDTYFYKHLKNSDF' A
#
# COMPACT_ATOMS: atom_id res chain seq x y z
N MET A 1 1.96 8.80 -21.50
CA MET A 1 2.64 8.47 -20.22
C MET A 1 2.40 6.97 -19.98
N ILE A 2 3.41 6.12 -20.18
CA ILE A 2 3.25 4.68 -19.94
C ILE A 2 3.31 4.49 -18.43
N VAL A 3 2.16 4.37 -17.79
CA VAL A 3 2.09 3.93 -16.38
C VAL A 3 2.51 2.47 -16.42
N SER A 4 3.78 2.17 -16.11
CA SER A 4 4.21 0.79 -15.86
C SER A 4 3.19 0.15 -14.93
N GLU A 5 2.60 -0.99 -15.29
CA GLU A 5 1.54 -1.61 -14.51
C GLU A 5 2.05 -1.94 -13.10
N PHE A 6 1.81 -1.03 -12.16
CA PHE A 6 2.14 -1.25 -10.76
C PHE A 6 1.25 -2.41 -10.28
N LYS A 7 1.84 -3.60 -10.19
CA LYS A 7 1.11 -4.80 -9.83
C LYS A 7 1.15 -4.96 -8.32
N LEU A 8 0.01 -4.67 -7.69
CA LEU A 8 -0.16 -4.87 -6.26
C LEU A 8 -0.06 -6.35 -5.91
N THR A 9 0.86 -6.69 -5.01
CA THR A 9 0.90 -8.03 -4.41
C THR A 9 -0.32 -8.25 -3.53
N ARG A 10 -0.63 -9.51 -3.21
CA ARG A 10 -1.72 -9.84 -2.27
C ARG A 10 -1.47 -9.19 -0.90
N GLY A 11 -0.23 -9.24 -0.40
CA GLY A 11 0.15 -8.63 0.88
C GLY A 11 -0.06 -7.11 0.89
N THR A 12 0.33 -6.43 -0.18
CA THR A 12 0.12 -4.99 -0.33
C THR A 12 -1.36 -4.62 -0.32
N LYS A 13 -2.22 -5.41 -0.99
CA LYS A 13 -3.68 -5.17 -0.98
C LYS A 13 -4.28 -5.31 0.41
N GLU A 14 -3.88 -6.33 1.16
CA GLU A 14 -4.35 -6.52 2.53
C GLU A 14 -3.88 -5.40 3.45
N LEU A 15 -2.61 -4.96 3.34
CA LEU A 15 -2.11 -3.80 4.10
C LEU A 15 -2.96 -2.55 3.86
N ILE A 16 -3.24 -2.23 2.60
CA ILE A 16 -4.07 -1.05 2.26
C ILE A 16 -5.49 -1.21 2.80
N LYS A 17 -6.10 -2.39 2.66
CA LYS A 17 -7.45 -2.67 3.16
C LYS A 17 -7.53 -2.51 4.68
N THR A 18 -6.58 -3.09 5.41
CA THR A 18 -6.49 -2.97 6.87
C THR A 18 -6.25 -1.52 7.28
N ALA A 19 -5.36 -0.79 6.61
CA ALA A 19 -5.13 0.63 6.89
C ALA A 19 -6.42 1.46 6.72
N ILE A 20 -7.21 1.23 5.67
CA ILE A 20 -8.52 1.88 5.49
C ILE A 20 -9.48 1.52 6.62
N GLN A 21 -9.51 0.24 7.02
CA GLN A 21 -10.40 -0.25 8.08
C GLN A 21 -10.06 0.32 9.46
N GLU A 22 -8.78 0.45 9.79
CA GLU A 22 -8.31 0.96 11.08
C GLU A 22 -8.39 2.49 11.17
N THR A 23 -8.03 3.19 10.10
CA THR A 23 -8.03 4.67 10.08
C THR A 23 -9.40 5.28 9.74
N LYS A 24 -10.32 4.50 9.17
CA LYS A 24 -11.58 4.99 8.58
C LYS A 24 -11.38 6.13 7.57
N SER A 25 -10.24 6.13 6.89
CA SER A 25 -9.83 7.22 6.00
C SER A 25 -9.57 6.72 4.58
N ASN A 26 -9.82 7.60 3.60
CA ASN A 26 -9.36 7.45 2.21
C ASN A 26 -8.22 8.44 1.88
N ASN A 27 -7.76 9.23 2.85
CA ASN A 27 -6.65 10.16 2.64
C ASN A 27 -5.34 9.36 2.51
N ARG A 28 -4.71 9.45 1.33
CA ARG A 28 -3.50 8.69 1.01
C ARG A 28 -2.33 8.93 1.97
N TYR A 29 -2.22 10.10 2.59
CA TYR A 29 -1.15 10.40 3.53
C TYR A 29 -1.37 9.72 4.88
N VAL A 30 -2.62 9.74 5.37
CA VAL A 30 -3.03 8.99 6.58
C VAL A 30 -2.81 7.49 6.38
N LEU A 31 -3.17 6.97 5.20
CA LEU A 31 -2.96 5.56 4.87
C LEU A 31 -1.46 5.22 4.74
N CYS A 32 -0.66 6.12 4.19
CA CYS A 32 0.79 5.92 4.06
C CYS A 32 1.47 5.81 5.43
N GLU A 33 1.14 6.73 6.34
CA GLU A 33 1.63 6.69 7.72
C GLU A 33 1.24 5.37 8.40
N LYS A 34 -0.03 4.97 8.29
CA LYS A 34 -0.49 3.73 8.90
C LYS A 34 0.18 2.50 8.30
N ILE A 35 0.38 2.45 6.99
CA ILE A 35 1.06 1.32 6.34
C ILE A 35 2.52 1.24 6.80
N ALA A 36 3.23 2.36 6.95
CA ALA A 36 4.59 2.39 7.47
C ALA A 36 4.65 1.83 8.91
N ASP A 37 3.75 2.27 9.79
CA ASP A 37 3.59 1.73 11.15
C ASP A 37 3.34 0.21 11.16
N MET A 38 2.44 -0.27 10.30
CA MET A 38 2.09 -1.69 10.22
C MET A 38 3.26 -2.58 9.77
N VAL A 39 4.06 -2.15 8.80
CA VAL A 39 5.18 -2.96 8.30
C VAL A 39 6.33 -3.02 9.31
N GLU A 40 6.62 -1.91 9.99
CA GLU A 40 7.60 -1.82 11.10
C GLU A 40 7.17 -2.68 12.29
N THR A 41 5.87 -2.66 12.64
CA THR A 41 5.35 -3.48 13.73
C THR A 41 5.39 -4.98 13.40
N LYS A 42 5.15 -5.33 12.13
CA LYS A 42 5.02 -6.73 11.69
C LYS A 42 6.37 -7.41 11.42
N TYR A 43 7.37 -6.66 10.96
CA TYR A 43 8.65 -7.19 10.53
C TYR A 43 9.79 -6.44 11.22
N SER A 44 10.76 -7.17 11.78
CA SER A 44 11.92 -6.58 12.45
C SER A 44 13.23 -6.95 11.74
N GLY A 45 14.21 -6.03 11.81
CA GLY A 45 15.56 -6.23 11.28
C GLY A 45 15.60 -6.57 9.78
N LEU A 46 16.45 -7.52 9.39
CA LEU A 46 16.64 -7.94 8.00
C LEU A 46 15.37 -8.48 7.32
N ASN A 47 14.36 -8.89 8.09
CA ASN A 47 13.08 -9.32 7.53
C ASN A 47 12.27 -8.13 6.99
N LEU A 48 12.43 -6.93 7.56
CA LEU A 48 11.69 -5.75 7.09
C LEU A 48 12.10 -5.36 5.67
N GLU A 49 13.39 -5.19 5.42
CA GLU A 49 13.91 -4.79 4.10
C GLU A 49 13.49 -5.77 2.99
N TYR A 50 13.65 -7.07 3.25
CA TYR A 50 13.24 -8.11 2.32
C TYR A 50 11.74 -8.06 2.00
N GLN A 51 10.89 -7.84 3.01
CA GLN A 51 9.44 -7.78 2.81
C GLN A 51 9.03 -6.49 2.09
N LEU A 52 9.66 -5.36 2.41
CA LEU A 52 9.43 -4.09 1.71
C LEU A 52 9.81 -4.20 0.23
N GLU A 53 10.91 -4.86 -0.09
CA GLU A 53 11.32 -5.12 -1.48
C GLU A 53 10.29 -6.01 -2.20
N ARG A 54 9.91 -7.14 -1.59
CA ARG A 54 8.93 -8.05 -2.16
C ARG A 54 7.56 -7.43 -2.39
N MET A 55 7.15 -6.51 -1.51
CA MET A 55 5.88 -5.79 -1.63
C MET A 55 5.98 -4.52 -2.49
N ASN A 56 7.18 -4.16 -2.93
CA ASN A 56 7.49 -2.91 -3.63
C ASN A 56 7.05 -1.67 -2.82
N LEU A 57 7.41 -1.61 -1.54
CA LEU A 57 7.04 -0.55 -0.57
C LEU A 57 8.27 0.14 0.06
N GLN A 58 9.45 0.06 -0.56
CA GLN A 58 10.72 0.54 0.02
C GLN A 58 10.80 2.06 0.27
N SER A 59 9.82 2.84 -0.19
CA SER A 59 9.79 4.28 0.03
C SER A 59 8.36 4.79 0.18
N THR A 60 8.22 5.96 0.81
CA THR A 60 6.93 6.68 0.90
C THR A 60 6.30 6.85 -0.47
N GLY A 61 7.09 7.20 -1.49
CA GLY A 61 6.60 7.34 -2.86
C GLY A 61 6.00 6.05 -3.43
N LYS A 62 6.60 4.89 -3.12
CA LYS A 62 6.06 3.59 -3.54
C LYS A 62 4.80 3.18 -2.77
N ILE A 63 4.73 3.46 -1.47
CA ILE A 63 3.52 3.25 -0.68
C ILE A 63 2.37 4.10 -1.25
N LEU A 64 2.65 5.37 -1.50
CA LEU A 64 1.72 6.32 -2.09
C LEU A 64 1.25 5.87 -3.49
N GLN A 65 2.15 5.35 -4.33
CA GLN A 65 1.79 4.79 -5.64
C GLN A 65 0.94 3.52 -5.51
N ALA A 66 1.23 2.67 -4.51
CA ALA A 66 0.45 1.47 -4.25
C ALA A 66 -1.00 1.81 -3.84
N ILE A 67 -1.17 2.83 -2.98
CA ILE A 67 -2.48 3.34 -2.56
C ILE A 67 -3.26 3.86 -3.78
N ASP A 68 -2.65 4.72 -4.60
CA ASP A 68 -3.30 5.26 -5.81
C ASP A 68 -3.72 4.14 -6.77
N THR A 69 -2.84 3.17 -6.98
CA THR A 69 -3.12 2.00 -7.83
C THR A 69 -4.28 1.18 -7.28
N TYR A 70 -4.36 1.03 -5.95
CA TYR A 70 -5.43 0.30 -5.30
C TYR A 70 -6.77 0.99 -5.50
N PHE A 71 -6.83 2.30 -5.22
CA PHE A 71 -8.04 3.09 -5.43
C PHE A 71 -8.44 3.14 -6.90
N TYR A 72 -7.51 3.36 -7.83
CA TYR A 72 -7.82 3.35 -9.26
C TYR A 72 -8.46 2.03 -9.71
N LYS A 73 -7.93 0.89 -9.24
CA LYS A 73 -8.49 -0.43 -9.57
C LYS A 73 -9.86 -0.68 -8.91
N HIS A 74 -10.08 -0.20 -7.69
CA HIS A 74 -11.36 -0.41 -6.99
C HIS A 74 -12.44 0.59 -7.41
N LEU A 75 -12.08 1.82 -7.74
CA LEU A 75 -13.00 2.82 -8.30
C LEU A 75 -13.42 2.44 -9.73
N LYS A 76 -12.47 1.98 -10.56
CA LYS A 76 -12.80 1.43 -11.89
C LYS A 76 -13.68 0.17 -11.81
N ASN A 77 -13.52 -0.65 -10.77
CA ASN A 77 -14.40 -1.79 -10.55
C ASN A 77 -15.72 -1.41 -9.84
N SER A 78 -15.85 -0.15 -9.44
CA SER A 78 -17.05 0.41 -8.80
C SER A 78 -17.84 1.31 -9.75
N ASP A 79 -17.61 1.15 -11.07
CA ASP A 79 -18.43 1.77 -12.11
C ASP A 79 -19.91 1.45 -11.84
N PHE A 80 -20.71 2.53 -11.75
CA PHE A 80 -22.16 2.69 -11.64
C PHE A 80 -23.07 1.48 -11.88
#